data_AF-A0A971P9J6-F1
#
_entry.id   AF-A0A971P9J6-F1
#
_cell.length_a   1.000
_cell.length_b   1.000
_cell.length_c   1.000
_cell.angle_alpha   90.00
_cell.angle_beta   90.00
_cell.angle_gamma   90.00
#
_symmetry.space_group_name_H-M   'P 1'
#
loop_
_entity.id
_entity.type
_entity.pdbx_description
1 polymer ?
#
loop_
_entity_poly.entity_id
_entity_poly.type
_entity_poly.pdbx_seq_one_letter_code
_entity_poly.pdbx_strand_id
1 'polypeptide(L)'
;MSNMKGQSEAIKSGKNHVIDPKTLTESEAVPAIQPDSEAFYRYLHRYALREKGYSIFVLAAFNILLLIPDMILINSIPAKIFVVLLRLLLSAGMLVFYFFLDRFGTFRIYSRALSALELFGMLVFLFVLACYPNPDFLIQTMGMILIFIIYFMFPNHRYYVISVSFISACCFILLSSFRIQDLSPRELIAGSSYLLISGILCAFGARGAEKYRLRHFSSLEALRSISTTDLLTQTHNRVRLEHDGNRWIRLCREHEKPLSLAFLDLDNLKEINDMFGHLVGDKVLIETANRIGSSLTPRDIVCRWGGDEFVILLPGLDIRSAVRMVEKIRDDLVNRPFPGGIRASCSIGVTQMKEESTLETMIHISDQLMYAAKRKGKNRIEFQL
;
A
#
# COMPACT_ATOMS: atom_id res chain seq x y z
N MET A 1 33.14 -25.77 43.18
CA MET A 1 32.55 -26.93 42.48
C MET A 1 31.37 -27.42 43.32
N SER A 2 30.23 -27.72 42.69
CA SER A 2 28.87 -27.83 43.28
C SER A 2 28.25 -26.43 43.55
N ASN A 3 27.22 -25.93 42.86
CA ASN A 3 26.19 -26.63 42.09
C ASN A 3 25.64 -25.72 40.97
N MET A 4 26.34 -25.69 39.84
CA MET A 4 25.84 -25.27 38.51
C MET A 4 24.86 -26.33 37.95
N LYS A 5 23.73 -26.58 38.62
CA LYS A 5 22.69 -27.49 38.10
C LYS A 5 21.25 -26.97 38.18
N GLY A 6 21.01 -25.79 38.77
CA GLY A 6 19.64 -25.25 38.89
C GLY A 6 19.15 -24.36 37.74
N GLN A 7 20.02 -23.89 36.84
CA GLN A 7 19.65 -22.93 35.78
C GLN A 7 19.60 -23.53 34.37
N SER A 8 19.86 -24.83 34.21
CA SER A 8 19.82 -25.50 32.91
C SER A 8 18.46 -26.13 32.56
N GLU A 9 17.46 -26.08 33.44
CA GLU A 9 16.13 -26.66 33.19
C GLU A 9 15.05 -25.63 32.80
N ALA A 10 15.30 -24.33 32.97
CA ALA A 10 14.33 -23.29 32.59
C ALA A 10 14.28 -23.00 31.07
N ILE A 11 15.20 -23.56 30.27
CA ILE A 11 15.30 -23.32 28.82
C ILE A 11 14.57 -24.41 27.99
N LYS A 12 13.99 -25.44 28.63
CA LYS A 12 13.26 -26.54 27.94
C LYS A 12 11.74 -26.51 28.04
N SER A 13 11.15 -25.41 28.51
CA SER A 13 9.70 -25.20 28.51
C SER A 13 9.31 -24.27 27.37
N GLY A 14 9.14 -24.82 26.16
CA GLY A 14 8.52 -24.15 25.01
C GLY A 14 7.03 -23.87 25.25
N LYS A 15 6.73 -22.96 26.18
CA LYS A 15 5.40 -22.36 26.29
C LYS A 15 5.40 -21.12 25.40
N ASN A 16 4.91 -21.30 24.17
CA ASN A 16 4.37 -20.21 23.38
C ASN A 16 3.35 -19.47 24.26
N HIS A 17 3.71 -18.29 24.76
CA HIS A 17 2.70 -17.32 25.18
C HIS A 17 1.98 -16.85 23.91
N VAL A 18 0.97 -17.64 23.52
CA VAL A 18 -0.10 -17.16 22.67
C VAL A 18 -0.76 -16.04 23.48
N ILE A 19 -0.53 -14.80 23.08
CA ILE A 19 -1.24 -13.64 23.61
C ILE A 19 -2.72 -13.89 23.30
N ASP A 20 -3.55 -14.02 24.35
CA ASP A 20 -4.99 -14.19 24.21
C ASP A 20 -5.55 -12.89 23.60
N PRO A 21 -6.18 -12.92 22.41
CA PRO A 21 -6.72 -11.72 21.78
C PRO A 21 -7.85 -11.05 22.58
N LYS A 22 -8.33 -11.68 23.68
CA LYS A 22 -9.36 -11.11 24.56
C LYS A 22 -8.85 -10.24 25.71
N THR A 23 -7.53 -10.14 25.94
CA THR A 23 -6.98 -9.31 27.03
C THR A 23 -6.53 -7.91 26.61
N LEU A 24 -6.72 -7.53 25.35
CA LEU A 24 -6.52 -6.13 24.90
C LEU A 24 -7.71 -5.30 25.40
N THR A 25 -7.51 -4.59 26.52
CA THR A 25 -8.46 -3.60 27.06
C THR A 25 -8.79 -2.54 26.00
N GLU A 26 -10.04 -2.05 25.98
CA GLU A 26 -10.58 -1.05 25.03
C GLU A 26 -9.75 0.24 24.88
N SER A 27 -8.79 0.49 25.78
CA SER A 27 -7.82 1.60 25.73
C SER A 27 -6.69 1.44 24.69
N GLU A 28 -6.48 0.23 24.15
CA GLU A 28 -5.48 -0.05 23.10
C GLU A 28 -6.14 -0.34 21.74
N ALA A 29 -7.42 -0.02 21.59
CA ALA A 29 -8.12 -0.15 20.32
C ALA A 29 -7.48 0.78 19.29
N VAL A 30 -6.87 0.21 18.26
CA VAL A 30 -6.47 0.94 17.05
C VAL A 30 -7.67 1.80 16.63
N PRO A 31 -7.51 3.13 16.50
CA PRO A 31 -8.64 4.01 16.23
C PRO A 31 -9.38 3.52 14.99
N ALA A 32 -10.71 3.56 15.04
CA ALA A 32 -11.54 3.12 13.92
C ALA A 32 -11.13 3.89 12.65
N ILE A 33 -10.42 3.21 11.75
CA ILE A 33 -9.91 3.80 10.53
C ILE A 33 -11.10 4.22 9.68
N GLN A 34 -11.17 5.52 9.39
CA GLN A 34 -12.24 6.06 8.57
C GLN A 34 -12.11 5.54 7.13
N PRO A 35 -13.23 5.09 6.53
CA PRO A 35 -13.23 4.50 5.18
C PRO A 35 -12.81 5.47 4.07
N ASP A 36 -12.73 6.77 4.33
CA ASP A 36 -12.34 7.80 3.37
C ASP A 36 -10.93 8.40 3.64
N SER A 37 -10.10 7.74 4.45
CA SER A 37 -8.73 8.21 4.68
C SER A 37 -7.86 8.14 3.41
N GLU A 38 -6.97 9.11 3.21
CA GLU A 38 -6.00 9.08 2.09
C GLU A 38 -5.09 7.84 2.14
N ALA A 39 -4.80 7.34 3.35
CA ALA A 39 -4.03 6.12 3.55
C ALA A 39 -4.75 4.90 2.95
N PHE A 40 -6.07 4.80 3.17
CA PHE A 40 -6.88 3.75 2.59
C PHE A 40 -6.98 3.86 1.05
N TYR A 41 -7.13 5.07 0.50
CA TYR A 41 -7.12 5.24 -0.97
C TYR A 41 -5.76 4.91 -1.61
N ARG A 42 -4.64 5.18 -0.93
CA ARG A 42 -3.31 4.74 -1.36
C ARG A 42 -3.16 3.21 -1.30
N TYR A 43 -3.77 2.58 -0.30
CA TYR A 43 -3.84 1.12 -0.22
C TYR A 43 -4.67 0.54 -1.39
N LEU A 44 -5.86 1.07 -1.64
CA LEU A 44 -6.71 0.65 -2.77
C LEU A 44 -6.01 0.81 -4.11
N HIS A 45 -5.26 1.90 -4.29
CA HIS A 45 -4.47 2.11 -5.51
C HIS A 45 -3.44 1.00 -5.73
N ARG A 46 -2.64 0.67 -4.71
CA ARG A 46 -1.65 -0.42 -4.78
C ARG A 46 -2.29 -1.78 -4.98
N TYR A 47 -3.42 -2.02 -4.32
CA TYR A 47 -4.21 -3.24 -4.51
C TYR A 47 -4.68 -3.37 -5.97
N ALA A 48 -5.25 -2.31 -6.54
CA ALA A 48 -5.72 -2.29 -7.92
C ALA A 48 -4.57 -2.53 -8.92
N LEU A 49 -3.40 -1.92 -8.71
CA LEU A 49 -2.23 -2.15 -9.55
C LEU A 49 -1.69 -3.59 -9.47
N ARG A 50 -1.86 -4.27 -8.34
CA ARG A 50 -1.47 -5.68 -8.19
C ARG A 50 -2.42 -6.61 -8.95
N GLU A 51 -3.71 -6.34 -8.87
CA GLU A 51 -4.76 -7.14 -9.52
C GLU A 51 -5.00 -6.80 -11.00
N LYS A 52 -4.33 -5.76 -11.52
CA LYS A 52 -4.61 -5.21 -12.85
C LYS A 52 -4.45 -6.21 -14.00
N GLY A 53 -3.42 -7.07 -13.94
CA GLY A 53 -3.12 -8.03 -15.00
C GLY A 53 -4.20 -9.09 -15.11
N TYR A 54 -4.58 -9.66 -13.97
CA TYR A 54 -5.71 -10.58 -13.90
C TYR A 54 -7.01 -9.92 -14.36
N SER A 55 -7.23 -8.67 -13.92
CA SER A 55 -8.47 -7.95 -14.20
C SER A 55 -8.67 -7.71 -15.70
N ILE A 56 -7.65 -7.17 -16.34
CA ILE A 56 -7.70 -6.84 -17.77
C ILE A 56 -7.71 -8.09 -18.63
N PHE A 57 -7.00 -9.14 -18.21
CA PHE A 57 -7.03 -10.43 -18.91
C PHE A 57 -8.44 -11.02 -18.94
N VAL A 58 -9.15 -11.07 -17.81
CA VAL A 58 -10.52 -11.62 -17.76
C VAL A 58 -11.47 -10.81 -18.64
N LEU A 59 -11.38 -9.47 -18.57
CA LEU A 59 -12.24 -8.59 -19.37
C LEU A 59 -11.98 -8.74 -20.88
N ALA A 60 -10.70 -8.80 -21.29
CA ALA A 60 -10.32 -9.02 -22.68
C ALA A 60 -10.71 -10.41 -23.17
N ALA A 61 -10.46 -11.46 -22.38
CA ALA A 61 -10.84 -12.83 -22.72
C ALA A 61 -12.35 -12.97 -22.91
N PHE A 62 -13.15 -12.41 -21.98
CA PHE A 62 -14.60 -12.42 -22.11
C PHE A 62 -15.08 -11.65 -23.35
N ASN A 63 -14.51 -10.46 -23.60
CA ASN A 63 -14.84 -9.69 -24.79
C ASN A 63 -14.55 -10.46 -26.09
N ILE A 64 -13.45 -11.21 -26.17
CA ILE A 64 -13.12 -12.05 -27.32
C ILE A 64 -14.04 -13.28 -27.41
N LEU A 65 -14.38 -13.91 -26.29
CA LEU A 65 -15.30 -15.06 -26.28
C LEU A 65 -16.70 -14.71 -26.81
N LEU A 66 -17.16 -13.47 -26.62
CA LEU A 66 -18.41 -12.98 -27.20
C LEU A 66 -18.38 -12.92 -28.74
N LEU A 67 -17.23 -13.03 -29.41
CA LEU A 67 -17.19 -13.18 -30.88
C LEU A 67 -17.87 -14.48 -31.35
N ILE A 68 -17.85 -15.54 -30.54
CA ILE A 68 -18.42 -16.83 -30.94
C ILE A 68 -19.93 -16.69 -31.26
N PRO A 69 -20.78 -16.20 -30.34
CA PRO A 69 -22.19 -15.97 -30.67
C PRO A 69 -22.37 -14.91 -31.76
N ASP A 70 -21.57 -13.84 -31.78
CA ASP A 70 -21.69 -12.78 -32.80
C ASP A 70 -21.50 -13.30 -34.22
N MET A 71 -20.49 -14.14 -34.43
CA MET A 71 -20.18 -14.71 -35.74
C MET A 71 -21.24 -15.68 -36.24
N ILE A 72 -21.99 -16.29 -35.32
CA ILE A 72 -23.09 -17.22 -35.62
C ILE A 72 -24.39 -16.45 -35.88
N LEU A 73 -24.74 -15.47 -35.03
CA LEU A 73 -26.05 -14.82 -35.02
C LEU A 73 -26.17 -13.65 -36.00
N ILE A 74 -25.07 -13.00 -36.38
CA ILE A 74 -25.07 -11.94 -37.39
C ILE A 74 -25.09 -12.58 -38.78
N ASN A 75 -25.95 -12.10 -39.69
CA ASN A 75 -25.99 -12.60 -41.07
C ASN A 75 -25.10 -11.80 -42.03
N SER A 76 -25.03 -10.48 -41.84
CA SER A 76 -24.32 -9.56 -42.75
C SER A 76 -22.80 -9.66 -42.59
N ILE A 77 -22.09 -10.01 -43.67
CA ILE A 77 -20.61 -10.07 -43.70
C ILE A 77 -19.98 -8.71 -43.33
N PRO A 78 -20.42 -7.55 -43.89
CA PRO A 78 -19.93 -6.25 -43.45
C PRO A 78 -20.11 -6.00 -41.96
N ALA A 79 -21.26 -6.39 -41.39
CA ALA A 79 -21.52 -6.23 -39.96
C ALA A 79 -20.59 -7.12 -39.11
N LYS A 80 -20.32 -8.37 -39.53
CA LYS A 80 -19.35 -9.25 -38.84
C LYS A 80 -17.96 -8.64 -38.79
N ILE A 81 -17.45 -8.16 -39.93
CA ILE A 81 -16.13 -7.53 -40.00
C ILE A 81 -16.08 -6.31 -39.07
N PHE A 82 -17.13 -5.47 -39.09
CA PHE A 82 -17.18 -4.30 -38.23
C PHE A 82 -17.23 -4.66 -36.73
N VAL A 83 -18.00 -5.67 -36.34
CA VAL A 83 -18.06 -6.17 -34.95
C VAL A 83 -16.72 -6.73 -34.49
N VAL A 84 -16.02 -7.49 -35.35
CA VAL A 84 -14.66 -7.96 -35.07
C VAL A 84 -13.72 -6.78 -34.83
N LEU A 85 -13.72 -5.79 -35.72
CA LEU A 85 -12.88 -4.59 -35.58
C LEU A 85 -13.20 -3.83 -34.28
N LEU A 86 -14.47 -3.70 -33.92
CA LEU A 86 -14.91 -3.00 -32.72
C LEU A 86 -14.47 -3.72 -31.44
N ARG A 87 -14.54 -5.06 -31.41
CA ARG A 87 -14.05 -5.86 -30.27
C ARG A 87 -12.53 -5.87 -30.17
N LEU A 88 -11.83 -5.89 -31.29
CA LEU A 88 -10.37 -5.74 -31.31
C LEU A 88 -9.96 -4.35 -30.82
N LEU A 89 -10.67 -3.29 -31.22
CA LEU A 89 -10.45 -1.93 -30.73
C LEU A 89 -10.67 -1.84 -29.22
N LEU A 90 -11.75 -2.43 -28.71
CA LEU A 90 -12.03 -2.50 -27.27
C LEU A 90 -10.93 -3.26 -26.51
N SER A 91 -10.45 -4.38 -27.06
CA SER A 91 -9.34 -5.15 -26.48
C SER A 91 -8.01 -4.37 -26.50
N ALA A 92 -7.75 -3.64 -27.58
CA ALA A 92 -6.60 -2.74 -27.68
C ALA A 92 -6.71 -1.60 -26.66
N GLY A 93 -7.91 -1.04 -26.46
CA GLY A 93 -8.20 -0.05 -25.42
C GLY A 93 -7.93 -0.60 -24.01
N MET A 94 -8.32 -1.84 -23.72
CA MET A 94 -7.99 -2.54 -22.46
C MET A 94 -6.48 -2.73 -22.28
N LEU A 95 -5.76 -3.05 -23.35
CA LEU A 95 -4.30 -3.20 -23.33
C LEU A 95 -3.58 -1.85 -23.11
N VAL A 96 -4.02 -0.79 -23.79
CA VAL A 96 -3.54 0.58 -23.56
C VAL A 96 -3.81 0.96 -22.12
N PHE A 97 -5.03 0.71 -21.62
CA PHE A 97 -5.38 0.94 -20.22
C PHE A 97 -4.38 0.24 -19.31
N TYR A 98 -4.09 -1.06 -19.51
CA TYR A 98 -3.11 -1.84 -18.73
C TYR A 98 -1.73 -1.16 -18.62
N PHE A 99 -1.16 -0.68 -19.73
CA PHE A 99 0.15 -0.05 -19.73
C PHE A 99 0.16 1.34 -19.11
N PHE A 100 -0.97 2.06 -19.18
CA PHE A 100 -1.11 3.38 -18.57
C PHE A 100 -1.50 3.32 -17.09
N LEU A 101 -1.84 2.13 -16.57
CA LEU A 101 -2.30 1.99 -15.19
C LEU A 101 -1.31 2.51 -14.15
N ASP A 102 -0.01 2.28 -14.36
CA ASP A 102 1.04 2.72 -13.42
C ASP A 102 1.23 4.25 -13.41
N ARG A 103 0.71 4.95 -14.42
CA ARG A 103 0.79 6.42 -14.51
C ARG A 103 -0.34 7.12 -13.77
N PHE A 104 -1.39 6.41 -13.36
CA PHE A 104 -2.44 7.03 -12.56
C PHE A 104 -1.91 7.29 -11.14
N GLY A 105 -1.97 8.54 -10.69
CA GLY A 105 -1.48 8.93 -9.36
C GLY A 105 -2.41 8.55 -8.20
N THR A 106 -3.69 8.29 -8.49
CA THR A 106 -4.73 8.11 -7.46
C THR A 106 -5.78 7.08 -7.86
N PHE A 107 -6.25 6.29 -6.89
CA PHE A 107 -7.34 5.32 -7.06
C PHE A 107 -8.63 5.92 -7.67
N ARG A 108 -8.93 7.20 -7.40
CA ARG A 108 -10.08 7.90 -7.98
C ARG A 108 -9.97 8.06 -9.50
N ILE A 109 -8.78 8.41 -10.00
CA ILE A 109 -8.54 8.56 -11.44
C ILE A 109 -8.61 7.20 -12.12
N TYR A 110 -7.97 6.19 -11.51
CA TYR A 110 -8.09 4.79 -11.93
C TYR A 110 -9.56 4.34 -12.06
N SER A 111 -10.36 4.55 -11.01
CA SER A 111 -11.77 4.13 -10.98
C SER A 111 -12.60 4.82 -12.06
N ARG A 112 -12.36 6.11 -12.32
CA ARG A 112 -13.04 6.86 -13.39
C ARG A 112 -12.68 6.33 -14.77
N ALA A 113 -11.39 6.09 -15.02
CA ALA A 113 -10.93 5.57 -16.30
C ALA A 113 -11.41 4.14 -16.56
N LEU A 114 -11.42 3.28 -15.52
CA LEU A 114 -12.01 1.94 -15.60
C LEU A 114 -13.52 2.02 -15.91
N SER A 115 -14.26 2.88 -15.21
CA SER A 115 -15.70 3.06 -15.44
C SER A 115 -16.01 3.59 -16.85
N ALA A 116 -15.15 4.43 -17.42
CA ALA A 116 -15.27 4.89 -18.80
C ALA A 116 -15.05 3.74 -19.80
N LEU A 117 -14.10 2.84 -19.53
CA LEU A 117 -13.85 1.65 -20.33
C LEU A 117 -15.03 0.66 -20.24
N GLU A 118 -15.61 0.46 -19.05
CA GLU A 118 -16.82 -0.33 -18.83
C GLU A 118 -18.02 0.24 -19.60
N LEU A 119 -18.20 1.57 -19.59
CA LEU A 119 -19.25 2.23 -20.35
C LEU A 119 -19.04 2.06 -21.86
N PHE A 120 -17.81 2.20 -22.35
CA PHE A 120 -17.49 1.95 -23.75
C PHE A 120 -17.75 0.49 -24.15
N GLY A 121 -17.38 -0.47 -23.30
CA GLY A 121 -17.71 -1.88 -23.50
C GLY A 121 -19.22 -2.14 -23.56
N MET A 122 -20.01 -1.46 -22.74
CA MET A 122 -21.47 -1.51 -22.81
C MET A 122 -22.01 -0.94 -24.12
N LEU A 123 -21.48 0.18 -24.62
CA LEU A 123 -21.88 0.74 -25.91
C LEU A 123 -21.58 -0.22 -27.06
N VAL A 124 -20.43 -0.89 -27.02
CA VAL A 124 -20.08 -1.95 -27.98
C VAL A 124 -21.09 -3.09 -27.91
N PHE A 125 -21.47 -3.56 -26.72
CA PHE A 125 -22.47 -4.60 -26.55
C PHE A 125 -23.84 -4.21 -27.14
N LEU A 126 -24.33 -3.00 -26.83
CA LEU A 126 -25.59 -2.49 -27.37
C LEU A 126 -25.56 -2.33 -28.90
N PHE A 127 -24.43 -1.90 -29.45
CA PHE A 127 -24.26 -1.80 -30.89
C PHE A 127 -24.34 -3.19 -31.56
N VAL A 128 -23.65 -4.19 -30.99
CA VAL A 128 -23.68 -5.57 -31.50
C VAL A 128 -25.10 -6.12 -31.45
N LEU A 129 -25.85 -5.88 -30.36
CA LEU A 129 -27.26 -6.23 -30.24
C LEU A 129 -28.10 -5.65 -31.39
N ALA A 130 -27.85 -4.40 -31.78
CA ALA A 130 -28.57 -3.75 -32.88
C ALA A 130 -28.29 -4.40 -34.24
N CYS A 131 -27.10 -5.00 -34.42
CA CYS A 131 -26.71 -5.72 -35.64
C CYS A 131 -27.35 -7.10 -35.78
N TYR A 132 -27.86 -7.69 -34.69
CA TYR A 132 -28.50 -9.00 -34.75
C TYR A 132 -29.84 -8.88 -35.49
N PRO A 133 -30.14 -9.76 -36.46
CA PRO A 133 -31.37 -9.68 -37.25
C PRO A 133 -32.61 -9.89 -36.37
N ASN A 134 -32.60 -10.97 -35.57
CA ASN A 134 -33.65 -11.36 -34.62
C ASN A 134 -33.01 -11.69 -33.26
N PRO A 135 -32.67 -10.69 -32.44
CA PRO A 135 -32.06 -10.94 -31.14
C PRO A 135 -33.08 -11.55 -30.17
N ASP A 136 -32.72 -12.67 -29.54
CA ASP A 136 -33.49 -13.25 -28.45
C ASP A 136 -33.26 -12.46 -27.15
N PHE A 137 -34.33 -11.91 -26.57
CA PHE A 137 -34.23 -11.03 -25.41
C PHE A 137 -33.59 -11.71 -24.19
N LEU A 138 -33.93 -12.97 -23.91
CA LEU A 138 -33.46 -13.68 -22.72
C LEU A 138 -31.99 -14.06 -22.85
N ILE A 139 -31.55 -14.51 -24.04
CA ILE A 139 -30.13 -14.80 -24.30
C ILE A 139 -29.30 -13.53 -24.12
N GLN A 140 -29.76 -12.40 -24.66
CA GLN A 140 -29.05 -11.11 -24.53
C GLN A 140 -29.07 -10.59 -23.09
N THR A 141 -30.15 -10.84 -22.35
CA THR A 141 -30.22 -10.58 -20.91
C THR A 141 -29.18 -11.37 -20.14
N MET A 142 -28.97 -12.66 -20.45
CA MET A 142 -27.92 -13.45 -19.82
C MET A 142 -26.52 -12.89 -20.13
N GLY A 143 -26.29 -12.40 -21.37
CA GLY A 143 -25.06 -11.69 -21.75
C GLY A 143 -24.81 -10.45 -20.88
N MET A 144 -25.84 -9.64 -20.63
CA MET A 144 -25.78 -8.48 -19.74
C MET A 144 -25.47 -8.85 -18.29
N ILE A 145 -26.04 -9.95 -17.78
CA ILE A 145 -25.76 -10.45 -16.43
C ILE A 145 -24.29 -10.84 -16.30
N LEU A 146 -23.73 -11.54 -17.29
CA LEU A 146 -22.31 -11.90 -17.30
C LEU A 146 -21.40 -10.67 -17.31
N ILE A 147 -21.76 -9.65 -18.09
CA ILE A 147 -21.04 -8.36 -18.11
C ILE A 147 -21.06 -7.71 -16.71
N PHE A 148 -22.22 -7.69 -16.04
CA PHE A 148 -22.30 -7.14 -14.69
C PHE A 148 -21.41 -7.90 -13.71
N ILE A 149 -21.48 -9.23 -13.69
CA ILE A 149 -20.64 -10.05 -12.81
C ILE A 149 -19.16 -9.69 -13.01
N ILE A 150 -18.73 -9.54 -14.26
CA ILE A 150 -17.34 -9.19 -14.60
C ILE A 150 -17.00 -7.77 -14.13
N TYR A 151 -17.83 -6.77 -14.39
CA TYR A 151 -17.58 -5.38 -13.97
C TYR A 151 -17.45 -5.27 -12.44
N PHE A 152 -18.31 -5.99 -11.71
CA PHE A 152 -18.29 -6.01 -10.26
C PHE A 152 -17.14 -6.83 -9.65
N MET A 153 -16.48 -7.68 -10.43
CA MET A 153 -15.32 -8.45 -9.99
C MET A 153 -14.06 -7.57 -9.83
N PHE A 154 -14.00 -6.42 -10.53
CA PHE A 154 -12.81 -5.57 -10.53
C PHE A 154 -12.81 -4.50 -9.43
N PRO A 155 -11.62 -4.02 -9.00
CA PRO A 155 -11.50 -3.09 -7.89
C PRO A 155 -11.97 -1.67 -8.23
N ASN A 156 -13.26 -1.45 -8.49
CA ASN A 156 -13.80 -0.13 -8.84
C ASN A 156 -14.44 0.56 -7.61
N HIS A 157 -14.68 1.86 -7.72
CA HIS A 157 -15.48 2.61 -6.77
C HIS A 157 -16.93 2.14 -6.82
N ARG A 158 -17.50 1.72 -5.68
CA ARG A 158 -18.83 1.07 -5.64
C ARG A 158 -19.93 1.87 -6.34
N TYR A 159 -19.95 3.20 -6.14
CA TYR A 159 -20.96 4.05 -6.77
C TYR A 159 -20.80 4.14 -8.29
N TYR A 160 -19.58 4.05 -8.82
CA TYR A 160 -19.37 4.09 -10.26
C TYR A 160 -19.86 2.81 -10.91
N VAL A 161 -19.44 1.64 -10.42
CA VAL A 161 -19.87 0.35 -10.98
C VAL A 161 -21.38 0.13 -10.87
N ILE A 162 -22.01 0.56 -9.77
CA ILE A 162 -23.47 0.52 -9.62
C ILE A 162 -24.15 1.45 -10.64
N SER A 163 -23.65 2.68 -10.80
CA SER A 163 -24.22 3.64 -11.74
C SER A 163 -24.09 3.19 -13.19
N VAL A 164 -22.89 2.70 -13.59
CA VAL A 164 -22.66 2.15 -14.92
C VAL A 164 -23.58 0.97 -15.18
N SER A 165 -23.71 0.03 -14.24
CA SER A 165 -24.58 -1.14 -14.40
C SER A 165 -26.06 -0.76 -14.50
N PHE A 166 -26.52 0.22 -13.70
CA PHE A 166 -27.90 0.72 -13.77
C PHE A 166 -28.19 1.37 -15.13
N ILE A 167 -27.32 2.29 -15.57
CA ILE A 167 -27.44 2.92 -16.90
C ILE A 167 -27.43 1.86 -18.01
N SER A 168 -26.54 0.87 -17.88
CA SER A 168 -26.42 -0.25 -18.82
C SER A 168 -27.71 -1.05 -18.94
N ALA A 169 -28.35 -1.39 -17.81
CA ALA A 169 -29.63 -2.08 -17.78
C ALA A 169 -30.75 -1.24 -18.42
N CYS A 170 -30.86 0.04 -18.08
CA CYS A 170 -31.88 0.92 -18.65
C CYS A 170 -31.74 1.07 -20.17
N CYS A 171 -30.53 1.32 -20.67
CA CYS A 171 -30.28 1.44 -22.10
C CYS A 171 -30.52 0.12 -22.84
N PHE A 172 -30.15 -1.02 -22.24
CA PHE A 172 -30.41 -2.33 -22.81
C PHE A 172 -31.91 -2.62 -22.94
N ILE A 173 -32.69 -2.36 -21.89
CA ILE A 173 -34.15 -2.56 -21.89
C ILE A 173 -34.80 -1.64 -22.94
N LEU A 174 -34.39 -0.37 -22.98
CA LEU A 174 -34.90 0.61 -23.94
C LEU A 174 -34.63 0.17 -25.38
N LEU A 175 -33.37 -0.18 -25.70
CA LEU A 175 -32.99 -0.60 -27.05
C LEU A 175 -33.70 -1.90 -27.45
N SER A 176 -33.81 -2.86 -26.53
CA SER A 176 -34.50 -4.13 -26.77
C SER A 176 -35.99 -3.93 -27.09
N SER A 177 -36.63 -2.97 -26.42
CA SER A 177 -38.04 -2.63 -26.65
C SER A 177 -38.31 -2.06 -28.05
N PHE A 178 -37.30 -1.44 -28.68
CA PHE A 178 -37.40 -0.96 -30.06
C PHE A 178 -36.93 -1.98 -31.09
N ARG A 179 -35.96 -2.84 -30.75
CA ARG A 179 -35.30 -3.72 -31.71
C ARG A 179 -36.00 -5.06 -31.89
N ILE A 180 -36.70 -5.56 -30.87
CA ILE A 180 -37.35 -6.86 -30.87
C ILE A 180 -38.84 -6.66 -31.13
N GLN A 181 -39.29 -6.95 -32.36
CA GLN A 181 -40.66 -6.65 -32.82
C GLN A 181 -41.74 -7.47 -32.09
N ASP A 182 -41.44 -8.73 -31.73
CA ASP A 182 -42.36 -9.64 -31.05
C ASP A 182 -42.01 -9.85 -29.57
N LEU A 183 -41.51 -8.81 -28.89
CA LEU A 183 -41.14 -8.93 -27.48
C LEU A 183 -42.39 -9.08 -26.61
N SER A 184 -42.58 -10.25 -26.02
CA SER A 184 -43.73 -10.47 -25.15
C SER A 184 -43.57 -9.68 -23.83
N PRO A 185 -44.66 -9.13 -23.26
CA PRO A 185 -44.60 -8.47 -21.96
C PRO A 185 -44.06 -9.37 -20.85
N ARG A 186 -44.27 -10.69 -20.97
CA ARG A 186 -43.78 -11.69 -20.00
C ARG A 186 -42.27 -11.81 -20.04
N GLU A 187 -41.67 -11.86 -21.23
CA GLU A 187 -40.22 -11.90 -21.39
C GLU A 187 -39.58 -10.61 -20.91
N LEU A 188 -40.16 -9.45 -21.26
CA LEU A 188 -39.68 -8.15 -20.80
C LEU A 188 -39.65 -8.06 -19.26
N ILE A 189 -40.72 -8.50 -18.60
CA ILE A 189 -40.80 -8.55 -17.12
C ILE A 189 -39.77 -9.52 -16.57
N ALA A 190 -39.67 -10.73 -17.13
CA ALA A 190 -38.73 -11.75 -16.68
C ALA A 190 -37.27 -11.28 -16.80
N GLY A 191 -36.85 -10.81 -17.97
CA GLY A 191 -35.48 -10.33 -18.18
C GLY A 191 -35.15 -9.10 -17.33
N SER A 192 -36.08 -8.15 -17.20
CA SER A 192 -35.90 -6.99 -16.30
C SER A 192 -35.74 -7.43 -14.85
N SER A 193 -36.50 -8.43 -14.40
CA SER A 193 -36.37 -8.99 -13.05
C SER A 193 -35.02 -9.67 -12.82
N TYR A 194 -34.50 -10.42 -13.80
CA TYR A 194 -33.17 -11.03 -13.70
C TYR A 194 -32.04 -9.98 -13.68
N LEU A 195 -32.17 -8.90 -14.45
CA LEU A 195 -31.22 -7.79 -14.39
C LEU A 195 -31.25 -7.06 -13.05
N LEU A 196 -32.45 -6.85 -12.49
CA LEU A 196 -32.59 -6.24 -11.17
C LEU A 196 -32.00 -7.13 -10.07
N ILE A 197 -32.33 -8.42 -10.07
CA ILE A 197 -31.81 -9.38 -9.08
C ILE A 197 -30.29 -9.47 -9.18
N SER A 198 -29.73 -9.63 -10.38
CA SER A 198 -28.28 -9.69 -10.57
C SER A 198 -27.59 -8.39 -10.18
N GLY A 199 -28.15 -7.22 -10.52
CA GLY A 199 -27.65 -5.92 -10.09
C GLY A 199 -27.61 -5.77 -8.56
N ILE A 200 -28.66 -6.21 -7.86
CA ILE A 200 -28.73 -6.19 -6.38
C ILE A 200 -27.67 -7.14 -5.78
N LEU A 201 -27.57 -8.37 -6.29
CA LEU A 201 -26.58 -9.35 -5.81
C LEU A 201 -25.15 -8.84 -6.02
N CYS A 202 -24.86 -8.28 -7.19
CA CYS A 202 -23.57 -7.69 -7.50
C CYS A 202 -23.27 -6.47 -6.60
N ALA A 203 -24.25 -5.58 -6.37
CA ALA A 203 -24.09 -4.45 -5.46
C ALA A 203 -23.81 -4.88 -4.00
N PHE A 204 -24.47 -5.95 -3.54
CA PHE A 204 -24.19 -6.56 -2.23
C PHE A 204 -22.77 -7.14 -2.18
N GLY A 205 -22.36 -7.86 -3.22
CA GLY A 205 -20.99 -8.36 -3.39
C GLY A 205 -19.95 -7.23 -3.35
N ALA A 206 -20.20 -6.12 -4.06
CA ALA A 206 -19.33 -4.94 -4.08
C ALA A 206 -19.12 -4.35 -2.69
N ARG A 207 -20.21 -4.21 -1.92
CA ARG A 207 -20.19 -3.72 -0.55
C ARG A 207 -19.43 -4.69 0.38
N GLY A 208 -19.63 -5.99 0.19
CA GLY A 208 -18.88 -7.03 0.91
C GLY A 208 -17.38 -6.96 0.65
N ALA A 209 -16.99 -6.83 -0.62
CA ALA A 209 -15.60 -6.74 -1.06
C ALA A 209 -14.91 -5.46 -0.54
N GLU A 210 -15.60 -4.31 -0.54
CA GLU A 210 -15.10 -3.07 0.04
C GLU A 210 -14.88 -3.20 1.56
N LYS A 211 -15.85 -3.78 2.27
CA LYS A 211 -15.73 -4.02 3.72
C LYS A 211 -14.58 -4.97 4.06
N TYR A 212 -14.37 -5.99 3.23
CA TYR A 212 -13.23 -6.90 3.37
C TYR A 212 -11.90 -6.16 3.19
N ARG A 213 -11.78 -5.33 2.14
CA ARG A 213 -10.57 -4.52 1.89
C ARG A 213 -10.28 -3.54 3.04
N LEU A 214 -11.31 -2.90 3.59
CA LEU A 214 -11.18 -2.03 4.77
C LEU A 214 -10.63 -2.79 5.98
N ARG A 215 -11.23 -3.94 6.32
CA ARG A 215 -10.75 -4.76 7.44
C ARG A 215 -9.31 -5.23 7.25
N HIS A 216 -8.98 -5.67 6.03
CA HIS A 216 -7.62 -6.09 5.71
C HIS A 216 -6.62 -4.95 5.86
N PHE A 217 -6.97 -3.75 5.38
CA PHE A 217 -6.16 -2.55 5.59
C PHE A 217 -5.97 -2.25 7.08
N SER A 218 -7.03 -2.28 7.88
CA SER A 218 -6.95 -2.06 9.33
C SER A 218 -6.09 -3.11 10.04
N SER A 219 -6.17 -4.38 9.66
CA SER A 219 -5.31 -5.42 10.20
C SER A 219 -3.84 -5.21 9.84
N LEU A 220 -3.54 -4.76 8.61
CA LEU A 220 -2.18 -4.42 8.21
C LEU A 220 -1.63 -3.21 8.98
N GLU A 221 -2.46 -2.20 9.25
CA GLU A 221 -2.06 -1.06 10.07
C GLU A 221 -1.84 -1.46 11.53
N ALA A 222 -2.70 -2.31 12.11
CA ALA A 222 -2.51 -2.87 13.44
C ALA A 222 -1.22 -3.70 13.56
N LEU A 223 -0.91 -4.52 12.54
CA LEU A 223 0.36 -5.25 12.50
C LEU A 223 1.55 -4.31 12.40
N ARG A 224 1.43 -3.21 11.64
CA ARG A 224 2.48 -2.20 11.55
C ARG A 224 2.68 -1.45 12.86
N SER A 225 1.61 -1.14 13.59
CA SER A 225 1.73 -0.47 14.89
C SER A 225 2.34 -1.37 15.96
N ILE A 226 2.22 -2.69 15.84
CA ILE A 226 2.82 -3.66 16.76
C ILE A 226 4.21 -4.11 16.28
N SER A 227 4.55 -3.94 15.00
CA SER A 227 5.90 -4.19 14.50
C SER A 227 6.88 -3.32 15.28
N THR A 228 7.96 -3.92 15.78
CA THR A 228 9.04 -3.21 16.50
C THR A 228 10.24 -2.90 15.62
N THR A 229 10.14 -3.24 14.32
CA THR A 229 11.23 -3.16 13.35
C THR A 229 10.76 -2.45 12.08
N ASP A 230 11.66 -1.68 11.46
CA ASP A 230 11.45 -1.10 10.13
C ASP A 230 11.61 -2.17 9.05
N LEU A 231 10.68 -2.21 8.10
CA LEU A 231 10.65 -3.27 7.08
C LEU A 231 11.78 -3.15 6.05
N LEU A 232 12.30 -1.94 5.81
CA LEU A 232 13.35 -1.73 4.82
C LEU A 232 14.72 -1.97 5.44
N THR A 233 15.01 -1.29 6.55
CA THR A 233 16.35 -1.29 7.16
C THR A 233 16.56 -2.38 8.20
N GLN A 234 15.49 -3.07 8.64
CA GLN A 234 15.50 -4.07 9.72
C GLN A 234 16.01 -3.52 11.07
N THR A 235 16.20 -2.21 11.20
CA THR A 235 16.47 -1.52 12.47
C THR A 235 15.19 -1.46 13.30
N HIS A 236 15.30 -1.02 14.55
CA HIS A 236 14.10 -0.70 15.31
C HIS A 236 13.31 0.42 14.63
N ASN A 237 12.01 0.46 14.88
CA ASN A 237 11.17 1.57 14.48
C ASN A 237 10.87 2.48 15.67
N ARG A 238 10.20 3.60 15.40
CA ARG A 238 9.82 4.59 16.41
C ARG A 238 9.10 4.00 17.62
N VAL A 239 8.15 3.08 17.41
CA VAL A 239 7.40 2.42 18.48
C VAL A 239 8.34 1.70 19.45
N ARG A 240 9.31 0.95 18.91
CA ARG A 240 10.28 0.23 19.73
C ARG A 240 11.24 1.15 20.47
N LEU A 241 11.68 2.24 19.84
CA LEU A 241 12.50 3.25 20.51
C LEU A 241 11.76 3.92 21.66
N GLU A 242 10.48 4.27 21.48
CA GLU A 242 9.67 4.88 22.53
C GLU A 242 9.51 3.93 23.73
N HIS A 243 9.30 2.64 23.46
CA HIS A 243 9.23 1.62 24.51
C HIS A 243 10.57 1.43 25.24
N ASP A 244 11.65 1.14 24.50
CA ASP A 244 12.95 0.79 25.09
C ASP A 244 13.71 2.01 25.63
N GLY A 245 13.54 3.18 25.00
CA GLY A 245 14.20 4.41 25.40
C GLY A 245 13.73 4.92 26.76
N ASN A 246 12.42 4.85 27.03
CA ASN A 246 11.88 5.20 28.35
C ASN A 246 12.39 4.25 29.45
N ARG A 247 12.59 2.97 29.12
CA ARG A 247 13.22 2.00 30.03
C ARG A 247 14.68 2.35 30.31
N TRP A 248 15.45 2.70 29.28
CA TRP A 248 16.85 3.09 29.44
C TRP A 248 17.03 4.39 30.23
N ILE A 249 16.18 5.39 30.03
CA ILE A 249 16.20 6.63 30.82
C ILE A 249 16.04 6.33 32.31
N ARG A 250 15.05 5.51 32.68
CA ARG A 250 14.86 5.07 34.08
C ARG A 250 16.10 4.37 34.62
N LEU A 251 16.59 3.35 33.92
CA LEU A 251 17.74 2.54 34.36
C LEU A 251 19.02 3.38 34.52
N CYS A 252 19.30 4.25 33.56
CA CYS A 252 20.48 5.12 33.62
C CYS A 252 20.37 6.15 34.74
N ARG A 253 19.18 6.69 35.00
CA ARG A 253 18.92 7.61 36.11
C ARG A 253 19.09 6.91 37.47
N GLU A 254 18.49 5.73 37.64
CA GLU A 254 18.57 4.94 38.89
C GLU A 254 20.00 4.50 39.23
N HIS A 255 20.84 4.25 38.23
CA HIS A 255 22.21 3.78 38.41
C HIS A 255 23.28 4.86 38.21
N GLU A 256 22.89 6.13 38.11
CA GLU A 256 23.78 7.28 37.87
C GLU A 256 24.74 7.03 36.68
N LYS A 257 24.21 6.43 35.61
CA LYS A 257 24.95 6.18 34.37
C LYS A 257 24.58 7.21 33.31
N PRO A 258 25.55 7.68 32.51
CA PRO A 258 25.25 8.58 31.42
C PRO A 258 24.43 7.86 30.34
N LEU A 259 23.58 8.61 29.66
CA LEU A 259 22.80 8.17 28.51
C LEU A 259 22.86 9.28 27.47
N SER A 260 23.25 8.96 26.25
CA SER A 260 23.28 9.92 25.15
C SER A 260 22.38 9.49 24.01
N LEU A 261 21.90 10.45 23.22
CA LEU A 261 21.07 10.23 22.05
C LEU A 261 21.65 11.04 20.89
N ALA A 262 21.76 10.40 19.74
CA ALA A 262 22.15 11.03 18.49
C ALA A 262 21.01 10.94 17.47
N PHE A 263 20.74 12.05 16.81
CA PHE A 263 19.79 12.15 15.71
C PHE A 263 20.57 12.40 14.43
N LEU A 264 20.46 11.49 13.48
CA LEU A 264 21.19 11.45 12.23
C LEU A 264 20.23 11.59 11.06
N ASP A 265 20.62 12.37 10.07
CA ASP A 265 19.89 12.48 8.80
C ASP A 265 20.87 12.39 7.63
N LEU A 266 20.50 11.64 6.59
CA LEU A 266 21.29 11.51 5.36
C LEU A 266 21.16 12.76 4.50
N ASP A 267 22.30 13.40 4.23
CA ASP A 267 22.34 14.58 3.40
C ASP A 267 22.00 14.24 1.94
N ASN A 268 21.07 15.00 1.35
CA ASN A 268 20.72 14.96 -0.07
C ASN A 268 20.17 13.61 -0.58
N LEU A 269 19.55 12.79 0.27
CA LEU A 269 18.94 11.53 -0.19
C LEU A 269 17.88 11.77 -1.28
N LYS A 270 17.16 12.90 -1.23
CA LYS A 270 16.23 13.30 -2.29
C LYS A 270 16.91 13.45 -3.65
N GLU A 271 18.08 14.09 -3.71
CA GLU A 271 18.83 14.25 -4.97
C GLU A 271 19.32 12.89 -5.51
N ILE A 272 19.71 11.97 -4.62
CA ILE A 272 20.07 10.60 -4.99
C ILE A 272 18.85 9.87 -5.59
N ASN A 273 17.67 10.01 -4.95
CA ASN A 273 16.43 9.43 -5.46
C ASN A 273 16.05 10.01 -6.83
N ASP A 274 16.19 11.32 -7.01
CA ASP A 274 15.83 12.00 -8.25
C ASP A 274 16.78 11.61 -9.40
N MET A 275 18.08 11.40 -9.12
CA MET A 275 19.07 11.02 -10.13
C MET A 275 19.08 9.52 -10.46
N PHE A 276 18.93 8.65 -9.46
CA PHE A 276 19.16 7.20 -9.60
C PHE A 276 17.91 6.35 -9.35
N GLY A 277 16.80 6.96 -8.97
CA GLY A 277 15.54 6.30 -8.65
C GLY A 277 15.45 5.79 -7.21
N HIS A 278 14.22 5.64 -6.72
CA HIS A 278 13.94 5.25 -5.34
C HIS A 278 14.55 3.90 -4.92
N LEU A 279 14.67 2.93 -5.83
CA LEU A 279 15.30 1.63 -5.53
C LEU A 279 16.78 1.77 -5.15
N VAL A 280 17.45 2.80 -5.65
CA VAL A 280 18.85 3.08 -5.31
C VAL A 280 18.92 3.80 -3.96
N GLY A 281 18.03 4.76 -3.69
CA GLY A 281 17.93 5.36 -2.36
C GLY A 281 17.59 4.36 -1.26
N ASP A 282 16.73 3.38 -1.55
CA ASP A 282 16.42 2.27 -0.63
C ASP A 282 17.69 1.47 -0.28
N LYS A 283 18.56 1.19 -1.27
CA LYS A 283 19.86 0.53 -1.02
C LYS A 283 20.79 1.39 -0.17
N VAL A 284 20.80 2.71 -0.37
CA VAL A 284 21.56 3.65 0.46
C VAL A 284 21.07 3.64 1.91
N LEU A 285 19.76 3.57 2.13
CA LEU A 285 19.16 3.48 3.46
C LEU A 285 19.50 2.17 4.17
N ILE A 286 19.39 1.03 3.47
CA ILE A 286 19.77 -0.29 3.98
C ILE A 286 21.24 -0.31 4.39
N GLU A 287 22.12 0.19 3.52
CA GLU A 287 23.55 0.22 3.79
C GLU A 287 23.90 1.17 4.95
N THR A 288 23.25 2.33 5.03
CA THR A 288 23.39 3.25 6.17
C THR A 288 23.05 2.54 7.49
N ALA A 289 21.92 1.84 7.53
CA ALA A 289 21.51 1.09 8.70
C ALA A 289 22.51 0.00 9.09
N ASN A 290 23.05 -0.74 8.11
CA ASN A 290 24.07 -1.77 8.35
C ASN A 290 25.36 -1.17 8.94
N ARG A 291 25.84 -0.05 8.39
CA ARG A 291 27.05 0.64 8.88
C ARG A 291 26.89 1.17 10.29
N ILE A 292 25.75 1.82 10.56
CA ILE A 292 25.39 2.23 11.93
C ILE A 292 25.41 1.00 12.83
N GLY A 293 24.64 -0.04 12.51
CA GLY A 293 24.53 -1.27 13.32
C GLY A 293 25.87 -1.93 13.61
N SER A 294 26.78 -1.99 12.63
CA SER A 294 28.12 -2.56 12.79
C SER A 294 29.03 -1.78 13.76
N SER A 295 28.73 -0.50 13.99
CA SER A 295 29.47 0.37 14.91
C SER A 295 28.92 0.33 16.34
N LEU A 296 27.75 -0.29 16.53
CA LEU A 296 27.02 -0.32 17.78
C LEU A 296 27.25 -1.62 18.56
N THR A 297 27.11 -1.53 19.88
CA THR A 297 27.10 -2.68 20.77
C THR A 297 25.68 -3.23 20.94
N PRO A 298 25.48 -4.47 21.46
CA PRO A 298 24.14 -5.03 21.67
C PRO A 298 23.25 -4.26 22.65
N ARG A 299 23.79 -3.29 23.40
CA ARG A 299 23.04 -2.44 24.32
C ARG A 299 22.52 -1.17 23.65
N ASP A 300 23.20 -0.73 22.60
CA ASP A 300 22.84 0.47 21.86
C ASP A 300 21.62 0.17 20.98
N ILE A 301 20.82 1.20 20.73
CA ILE A 301 19.59 1.07 19.92
C ILE A 301 19.75 1.96 18.71
N VAL A 302 19.57 1.39 17.52
CA VAL A 302 19.37 2.15 16.28
C VAL A 302 17.91 2.02 15.85
N CYS A 303 17.28 3.16 15.63
CA CYS A 303 15.91 3.29 15.18
C CYS A 303 15.87 4.10 13.88
N ARG A 304 15.11 3.65 12.89
CA ARG A 304 14.74 4.50 11.77
C ARG A 304 13.54 5.35 12.19
N TRP A 305 13.77 6.65 12.34
CA TRP A 305 12.77 7.60 12.85
C TRP A 305 11.85 8.11 11.75
N GLY A 306 12.40 8.33 10.55
CA GLY A 306 11.72 8.91 9.40
C GLY A 306 12.24 8.36 8.07
N GLY A 307 11.98 9.09 6.98
CA GLY A 307 12.36 8.68 5.63
C GLY A 307 13.87 8.41 5.50
N ASP A 308 14.67 9.39 5.89
CA ASP A 308 16.15 9.42 5.84
C ASP A 308 16.79 9.66 7.21
N GLU A 309 15.99 9.58 8.26
CA GLU A 309 16.36 9.92 9.63
C GLU A 309 16.53 8.68 10.51
N PHE A 310 17.60 8.68 11.30
CA PHE A 310 17.92 7.63 12.27
C PHE A 310 18.14 8.25 13.66
N VAL A 311 17.62 7.58 14.68
CA VAL A 311 17.88 7.90 16.08
C VAL A 311 18.68 6.78 16.71
N ILE A 312 19.78 7.14 17.37
CA ILE A 312 20.68 6.22 18.03
C ILE A 312 20.69 6.53 19.53
N LEU A 313 20.32 5.55 20.35
CA LEU A 313 20.38 5.65 21.81
C LEU A 313 21.61 4.89 22.31
N LEU A 314 22.40 5.55 23.17
CA LEU A 314 23.73 5.10 23.60
C LEU A 314 23.82 5.02 25.14
N PRO A 315 23.34 3.91 25.75
CA PRO A 315 23.38 3.72 27.20
C PRO A 315 24.82 3.56 27.72
N GLY A 316 25.14 4.30 28.78
CA GLY A 316 26.46 4.25 29.42
C GLY A 316 27.53 5.12 28.74
N LEU A 317 27.17 5.91 27.73
CA LEU A 317 28.08 6.87 27.10
C LEU A 317 27.75 8.31 27.51
N ASP A 318 28.75 9.02 28.02
CA ASP A 318 28.71 10.47 28.18
C ASP A 318 28.78 11.18 26.82
N ILE A 319 28.51 12.49 26.80
CA ILE A 319 28.46 13.28 25.56
C ILE A 319 29.74 13.16 24.73
N ARG A 320 30.91 13.15 25.38
CA ARG A 320 32.21 13.06 24.68
C ARG A 320 32.41 11.69 24.04
N SER A 321 32.02 10.62 24.73
CA SER A 321 32.13 9.24 24.23
C SER A 321 31.11 8.97 23.13
N ALA A 322 29.90 9.50 23.28
CA ALA A 322 28.85 9.46 22.26
C ALA A 322 29.31 10.15 20.98
N VAL A 323 29.81 11.39 21.07
CA VAL A 323 30.35 12.14 19.92
C VAL A 323 31.47 11.36 19.22
N ARG A 324 32.43 10.78 19.96
CA ARG A 324 33.47 9.94 19.35
C ARG A 324 32.92 8.73 18.61
N MET A 325 31.86 8.10 19.12
CA MET A 325 31.24 6.95 18.47
C MET A 325 30.51 7.38 17.19
N VAL A 326 29.70 8.43 17.24
CA VAL A 326 28.97 8.90 16.05
C VAL A 326 29.87 9.54 15.00
N GLU A 327 31.04 10.07 15.40
CA GLU A 327 32.08 10.51 14.45
C GLU A 327 32.59 9.35 13.61
N LYS A 328 32.81 8.18 14.23
CA LYS A 328 33.20 6.96 13.49
C LYS A 328 32.12 6.53 12.50
N ILE A 329 30.85 6.62 12.90
CA ILE A 329 29.71 6.32 12.02
C ILE A 329 29.69 7.30 10.85
N ARG A 330 29.82 8.61 11.10
CA ARG A 330 29.88 9.66 10.07
C ARG A 330 31.02 9.39 9.10
N ASP A 331 32.21 9.11 9.62
CA ASP A 331 33.39 8.80 8.81
C ASP A 331 33.20 7.55 7.95
N ASP A 332 32.59 6.49 8.47
CA ASP A 332 32.32 5.26 7.71
C ASP A 332 31.30 5.49 6.58
N LEU A 333 30.27 6.31 6.83
CA LEU A 333 29.28 6.69 5.82
C LEU A 333 29.90 7.52 4.69
N VAL A 334 30.78 8.47 5.02
CA VAL A 334 31.38 9.40 4.06
C VAL A 334 32.52 8.77 3.25
N ASN A 335 33.39 7.99 3.90
CA ASN A 335 34.63 7.52 3.29
C ASN A 335 34.46 6.24 2.47
N ARG A 336 33.40 5.45 2.72
CA ARG A 336 33.11 4.25 1.94
C ARG A 336 31.98 4.50 0.95
N PRO A 337 32.16 4.22 -0.34
CA PRO A 337 31.08 4.37 -1.31
C PRO A 337 29.91 3.44 -0.97
N PHE A 338 28.69 3.90 -1.21
CA PHE A 338 27.47 3.10 -1.17
C PHE A 338 27.36 2.22 -2.43
N PRO A 339 26.47 1.20 -2.44
CA PRO A 339 26.21 0.40 -3.62
C PRO A 339 25.98 1.26 -4.87
N GLY A 340 26.69 0.94 -5.96
CA GLY A 340 26.67 1.74 -7.19
C GLY A 340 27.67 2.90 -7.22
N GLY A 341 28.61 2.97 -6.26
CA GLY A 341 29.67 4.00 -6.25
C GLY A 341 29.20 5.36 -5.71
N ILE A 342 28.00 5.41 -5.12
CA ILE A 342 27.37 6.64 -4.64
C ILE A 342 28.09 7.13 -3.39
N ARG A 343 28.26 8.44 -3.29
CA ARG A 343 28.77 9.08 -2.07
C ARG A 343 27.64 9.87 -1.41
N ALA A 344 27.46 9.65 -0.12
CA ALA A 344 26.52 10.40 0.70
C ALA A 344 27.22 10.77 2.01
N SER A 345 26.77 11.86 2.63
CA SER A 345 27.17 12.27 3.97
C SER A 345 25.96 12.28 4.89
N CYS A 346 26.20 12.57 6.17
CA CYS A 346 25.12 12.75 7.13
C CYS A 346 25.39 13.94 8.04
N SER A 347 24.30 14.51 8.55
CA SER A 347 24.31 15.54 9.59
C SER A 347 23.80 14.93 10.89
N ILE A 348 24.51 15.17 12.00
CA ILE A 348 24.22 14.51 13.29
C ILE A 348 24.10 15.55 14.40
N GLY A 349 23.06 15.44 15.23
CA GLY A 349 22.92 16.17 16.47
C GLY A 349 22.99 15.23 17.67
N VAL A 350 23.80 15.54 18.68
CA VAL A 350 24.01 14.68 19.86
C VAL A 350 23.66 15.43 21.14
N THR A 351 22.90 14.77 22.00
CA THR A 351 22.56 15.27 23.33
C THR A 351 22.79 14.22 24.40
N GLN A 352 23.00 14.66 25.64
CA GLN A 352 23.13 13.79 26.81
C GLN A 352 21.93 14.02 27.74
N MET A 353 21.48 12.94 28.37
CA MET A 353 20.42 12.95 29.38
C MET A 353 20.84 13.82 30.57
N LYS A 354 19.95 14.75 30.93
CA LYS A 354 19.99 15.56 32.15
C LYS A 354 18.94 15.04 33.14
N GLU A 355 18.94 15.57 34.36
CA GLU A 355 18.09 15.09 35.47
C GLU A 355 16.60 15.03 35.07
N GLU A 356 16.08 16.10 34.46
CA GLU A 356 14.68 16.22 33.99
C GLU A 356 14.44 15.78 32.55
N SER A 357 15.42 15.11 31.90
CA SER A 357 15.24 14.67 30.52
C SER A 357 14.19 13.56 30.39
N THR A 358 13.29 13.73 29.42
CA THR A 358 12.47 12.66 28.85
C THR A 358 13.00 12.27 27.48
N LEU A 359 12.58 11.11 26.96
CA LEU A 359 12.98 10.66 25.62
C LEU A 359 12.60 11.71 24.56
N GLU A 360 11.38 12.25 24.64
CA GLU A 360 10.89 13.28 23.73
C GLU A 360 11.76 14.55 23.77
N THR A 361 12.15 15.00 24.96
CA THR A 361 13.02 16.19 25.08
C THR A 361 14.40 15.93 24.49
N MET A 362 14.98 14.73 24.69
CA MET A 362 16.27 14.37 24.12
C MET A 362 16.20 14.33 22.58
N ILE A 363 15.16 13.69 22.04
CA ILE A 363 14.90 13.63 20.59
C ILE A 363 14.79 15.06 20.04
N HIS A 364 13.95 15.91 20.64
CA HIS A 364 13.75 17.29 20.19
C HIS A 364 15.04 18.11 20.18
N ILE A 365 15.85 18.04 21.24
CA ILE A 365 17.12 18.78 21.32
C ILE A 365 18.11 18.25 20.26
N SER A 366 18.23 16.93 20.12
CA SER A 366 19.12 16.32 19.13
C SER A 366 18.72 16.63 17.68
N ASP A 367 17.41 16.70 17.38
CA ASP A 367 16.88 17.11 16.09
C ASP A 367 17.24 18.57 15.77
N GLN A 368 17.07 19.48 16.73
CA GLN A 368 17.49 20.88 16.56
C GLN A 368 18.99 21.03 16.29
N LEU A 369 19.82 20.22 16.97
CA LEU A 369 21.27 20.18 16.76
C LEU A 369 21.61 19.61 15.37
N MET A 370 20.95 18.55 14.93
CA MET A 370 21.10 17.98 13.59
C MET A 370 20.70 18.99 12.51
N TYR A 371 19.62 19.74 12.73
CA TYR A 371 19.22 20.81 11.83
C TYR A 371 20.26 21.96 11.80
N ALA A 372 20.87 22.28 12.94
CA ALA A 372 21.99 23.22 12.98
C ALA A 372 23.21 22.71 12.19
N ALA A 373 23.51 21.40 12.26
CA ALA A 373 24.56 20.77 11.45
C ALA A 373 24.29 20.94 9.95
N LYS A 374 23.05 20.71 9.50
CA LYS A 374 22.63 20.95 8.11
C LYS A 374 22.86 22.39 7.68
N ARG A 375 22.45 23.37 8.49
CA ARG A 375 22.61 24.80 8.18
C ARG A 375 24.07 25.26 8.16
N LYS A 376 24.95 24.62 8.92
CA LYS A 376 26.39 24.94 8.98
C LYS A 376 27.22 24.25 7.90
N GLY A 377 26.59 23.69 6.87
CA GLY A 377 27.27 23.11 5.71
C GLY A 377 27.27 21.58 5.66
N LYS A 378 26.38 20.91 6.42
CA LYS A 378 26.18 19.45 6.39
C LYS A 378 27.44 18.67 6.79
N ASN A 379 27.39 17.33 6.69
CA ASN A 379 28.52 16.44 6.96
C ASN A 379 29.26 16.73 8.28
N ARG A 380 28.52 16.91 9.37
CA ARG A 380 29.10 17.32 10.66
C ARG A 380 28.23 16.93 11.83
N ILE A 381 28.83 17.09 13.01
CA ILE A 381 28.21 16.80 14.29
C ILE A 381 28.07 18.08 15.10
N GLU A 382 26.88 18.32 15.65
CA GLU A 382 26.60 19.39 16.60
C GLU A 382 26.15 18.78 17.93
N PHE A 383 26.66 19.31 19.04
CA PHE A 383 26.35 18.83 20.37
C PHE A 383 26.46 19.95 21.40
N GLN A 384 25.80 19.80 22.53
CA GLN A 384 25.89 20.73 23.66
C GLN A 384 26.55 20.04 24.85
N LEU A 385 27.58 20.67 25.41
CA LEU A 385 28.29 20.22 26.61
C LEU A 385 27.51 20.51 27.90
#